data_AF-J3QSA0-F1
#
_entry.id   AF-J3QSA0-F1
#
_cell.length_a   1.000
_cell.length_b   1.000
_cell.length_c   1.000
_cell.angle_alpha   90.00
_cell.angle_beta   90.00
_cell.angle_gamma   90.00
#
_symmetry.space_group_name_H-M   'P 1'
#
loop_
_entity.id
_entity.type
_entity.pdbx_description
1 polymer ?
#
loop_
_entity_poly.entity_id
_entity_poly.type
_entity_poly.pdbx_seq_one_letter_code
_entity_poly.pdbx_strand_id
1 'polypeptide(L)' 'MDEQSVESIAEVFRCFICMEKLRDARLCPHCSKLCCFSCIRRWLTEQRAQCPHCRKGM' A
#
# COMPACT_ATOMS: atom_id res chain seq x y z
N MET A 1 8.49 19.78 15.41
CA MET A 1 8.37 18.65 14.48
C MET A 1 8.48 19.26 13.10
N ASP A 2 9.57 18.97 12.40
CA ASP A 2 9.91 19.68 11.17
C ASP A 2 8.97 19.29 10.03
N GLU A 3 8.64 20.23 9.14
CA GLU A 3 7.63 20.06 8.07
C GLU A 3 7.97 18.89 7.13
N GLN A 4 9.26 18.74 6.80
CA GLN A 4 9.80 17.61 6.04
C GLN A 4 9.55 16.25 6.72
N SER A 5 9.58 16.20 8.06
CA SER A 5 9.30 14.97 8.80
C SER A 5 7.82 14.59 8.72
N VAL A 6 6.93 15.58 8.70
CA VAL A 6 5.48 15.35 8.55
C VAL A 6 5.15 14.81 7.16
N GLU A 7 5.77 15.36 6.11
CA GLU A 7 5.60 14.88 4.74
C GLU A 7 6.11 13.44 4.57
N SER A 8 7.28 13.14 5.13
CA SER A 8 7.88 11.80 5.08
C SER A 8 6.97 10.75 5.74
N ILE A 9 6.38 11.10 6.89
CA ILE A 9 5.42 10.23 7.58
C ILE A 9 4.13 10.09 6.76
N ALA A 10 3.63 11.17 6.17
CA ALA A 10 2.42 11.15 5.36
C ALA A 10 2.57 10.23 4.12
N GLU A 11 3.77 10.17 3.54
CA GLU A 11 4.06 9.28 2.41
C GLU A 11 3.98 7.80 2.78
N VAL A 12 4.37 7.42 4.00
CA VAL A 12 4.22 6.05 4.51
C VAL A 12 2.74 5.64 4.53
N PHE A 13 1.83 6.59 4.75
CA PHE A 13 0.38 6.35 4.83
C PHE A 13 -0.37 6.54 3.50
N ARG A 14 0.33 6.55 2.36
CA ARG A 14 -0.30 6.50 1.03
C ARG A 14 -0.40 5.07 0.52
N CYS A 15 -1.48 4.79 -0.19
CA CYS A 15 -1.66 3.51 -0.87
C CYS A 15 -0.63 3.37 -1.99
N PHE A 16 0.24 2.36 -1.96
CA PHE A 16 1.26 2.20 -3.01
C PHE A 16 0.70 1.81 -4.39
N ILE A 17 -0.62 1.58 -4.50
CA ILE A 17 -1.32 1.26 -5.76
C ILE A 17 -1.95 2.50 -6.38
N CYS A 18 -2.76 3.25 -5.62
CA CYS A 18 -3.48 4.41 -6.14
C CYS A 18 -2.86 5.76 -5.74
N MET A 19 -1.82 5.77 -4.92
CA MET A 19 -1.11 6.94 -4.40
C MET A 19 -1.94 7.91 -3.55
N GLU A 20 -3.21 7.57 -3.29
CA GLU A 20 -4.13 8.33 -2.42
C GLU A 20 -4.01 7.93 -0.94
N LYS A 21 -4.67 8.71 -0.08
CA LYS A 21 -4.89 8.36 1.34
C LYS A 21 -5.53 6.97 1.47
N LEU A 22 -5.01 6.18 2.41
CA LEU A 22 -5.51 4.84 2.69
C LEU A 22 -6.98 4.84 3.12
N ARG A 23 -7.74 3.88 2.58
CA ARG A 23 -9.10 3.51 2.99
C ARG A 23 -9.12 2.00 3.24
N ASP A 24 -9.60 1.58 4.41
CA ASP A 24 -9.53 0.18 4.86
C ASP A 24 -8.15 -0.44 4.61
N ALA A 25 -7.14 0.12 5.28
CA ALA A 25 -5.75 -0.21 5.02
C ALA A 25 -5.47 -1.71 5.15
N ARG A 26 -4.61 -2.21 4.26
CA ARG A 26 -4.04 -3.56 4.26
C ARG A 26 -2.53 -3.45 4.15
N LEU A 27 -1.84 -4.34 4.84
CA LEU A 27 -0.38 -4.41 4.88
C LEU A 27 0.05 -5.71 4.21
N CYS A 28 1.02 -5.63 3.30
CA CYS A 28 1.67 -6.85 2.80
C CYS A 28 2.49 -7.50 3.93
N PRO A 29 2.31 -8.79 4.25
CA PRO A 29 3.03 -9.46 5.34
C PRO A 29 4.53 -9.64 5.06
N HIS A 30 4.98 -9.38 3.82
CA HIS A 30 6.37 -9.60 3.42
C HIS A 30 7.21 -8.33 3.29
N CYS A 31 6.60 -7.20 2.90
CA CYS A 31 7.34 -5.94 2.69
C CYS A 31 6.75 -4.76 3.45
N SER A 32 5.70 -5.00 4.24
CA SER A 32 5.04 -3.99 5.09
C SER A 32 4.48 -2.77 4.35
N LYS A 33 4.41 -2.80 3.02
CA LYS A 33 3.79 -1.71 2.23
C LYS A 33 2.27 -1.70 2.42
N LEU A 34 1.74 -0.49 2.55
CA LEU A 34 0.33 -0.22 2.83
C LEU A 34 -0.48 0.07 1.55
N CYS A 35 -1.65 -0.54 1.44
CA CYS A 35 -2.58 -0.33 0.32
C CYS A 35 -4.03 -0.31 0.81
N CYS A 36 -4.94 0.23 0.00
CA CYS A 36 -6.37 0.15 0.27
C CYS A 36 -6.89 -1.28 0.05
N PHE A 37 -7.87 -1.73 0.84
CA PHE A 37 -8.50 -3.04 0.65
C PHE A 37 -9.06 -3.22 -0.78
N SER A 38 -9.77 -2.22 -1.31
CA SER A 38 -10.33 -2.26 -2.66
C SER A 38 -9.25 -2.37 -3.73
N CYS A 39 -8.14 -1.62 -3.59
CA CYS A 39 -7.03 -1.65 -4.52
C CYS A 39 -6.34 -3.02 -4.55
N ILE A 40 -6.04 -3.59 -3.38
CA ILE A 40 -5.35 -4.88 -3.34
C ILE A 40 -6.25 -6.02 -3.76
N ARG A 41 -7.53 -6.03 -3.36
CA ARG A 41 -8.49 -7.03 -3.80
C ARG A 41 -8.59 -7.05 -5.33
N ARG A 42 -8.75 -5.87 -5.94
CA ARG A 42 -8.80 -5.73 -7.39
C ARG A 42 -7.53 -6.27 -8.05
N TRP A 43 -6.35 -5.90 -7.54
CA TRP A 43 -5.08 -6.38 -8.07
C TRP A 43 -4.94 -7.91 -8.00
N LEU A 44 -5.28 -8.51 -6.86
CA LEU A 44 -5.18 -9.96 -6.65
C LEU A 44 -6.13 -10.74 -7.56
N THR A 45 -7.30 -10.17 -7.89
CA THR A 45 -8.27 -10.77 -8.80
C THR A 45 -7.92 -10.55 -10.28
N GLU A 46 -7.53 -9.33 -10.66
CA GLU A 46 -7.37 -8.95 -12.08
C GLU A 46 -5.97 -9.19 -12.64
N GLN A 47 -4.93 -9.24 -11.79
CA GLN A 47 -3.54 -9.24 -12.25
C GLN A 47 -2.80 -10.50 -11.83
N ARG A 48 -2.58 -10.68 -10.51
CA ARG A 48 -1.85 -11.82 -9.96
C ARG A 48 -2.04 -11.88 -8.45
N ALA A 49 -2.04 -13.08 -7.88
CA ALA A 49 -2.05 -13.33 -6.43
C ALA A 49 -0.69 -13.03 -5.75
N GLN A 50 -0.06 -11.91 -6.10
CA GLN A 50 1.23 -11.45 -5.58
C GLN A 50 1.18 -9.95 -5.29
N CYS A 51 1.93 -9.52 -4.28
CA CYS A 51 2.09 -8.12 -3.94
C CYS A 51 2.69 -7.33 -5.14
N PRO A 52 2.08 -6.20 -5.57
CA PRO A 52 2.66 -5.40 -6.66
C PRO A 52 4.06 -4.84 -6.35
N HIS A 53 4.42 -4.69 -5.06
CA HIS A 53 5.74 -4.19 -4.65
C HIS A 53 6.80 -5.30 -4.59
N CYS A 54 6.61 -6.31 -3.73
CA CYS A 54 7.64 -7.32 -3.46
C CYS A 54 7.47 -8.62 -4.24
N ARG A 55 6.36 -8.79 -4.96
CA ARG A 55 6.03 -9.95 -5.80
C ARG A 55 5.92 -11.30 -5.05
N LYS A 56 5.91 -11.28 -3.72
CA LYS A 56 5.57 -12.45 -2.88
C LYS A 56 4.06 -12.64 -2.80
N GLY A 57 3.61 -13.85 -2.44
CA GLY A 57 2.19 -14.15 -2.22
C GLY A 57 1.55 -13.19 -1.21
N MET A 58 0.29 -12.83 -1.42
CA MET A 58 -0.47 -11.90 -0.56
C MET A 58 -1.50 -12.61 0.29
#